data_AF-A0AA97EWE3-F1
#
_entry.id   AF-A0AA97EWE3-F1
#
_cell.length_a   1.000
_cell.length_b   1.000
_cell.length_c   1.000
_cell.angle_alpha   90.00
_cell.angle_beta   90.00
_cell.angle_gamma   90.00
#
_symmetry.space_group_name_H-M   'P 1'
#
loop_
_entity.id
_entity.type
_entity.pdbx_description
1 polymer ?
#
loop_
_entity_poly.entity_id
_entity_poly.type
_entity_poly.pdbx_seq_one_letter_code
_entity_poly.pdbx_strand_id
1 'polypeptide(L)'
;MSISVLPDTSYITTHELISGGQMGATRKASIEWDDGSIRKCYVKVYPKQERIRKIFNEVTGFLLGNAIGILQPGSAALMPLNELFFEDYGIKKNQENTDVWVWVTSECGDSVAGIFQLNKSIESLEKDIDNTNKKYINAISLICTQNNIPQIIAFDDFIANDDRNIGNIVMTGDGNMGIIDHGEILGRIDWLSNLNDLDKNQFFFNKLLVMLDQYSALKKLTSFTVKSQAVDAITKHEQAFISIQQQLQVWWKNILEISNIPEKDHSIYLKYLDEFLHHRCKQPSVVFANRIGLVA
;
A
#
# COMPACT_ATOMS: atom_id res chain seq x y z
N MET A 1 -15.27 -3.14 -5.61
CA MET A 1 -14.18 -3.21 -6.59
C MET A 1 -13.58 -4.62 -6.53
N SER A 2 -13.29 -5.24 -7.66
CA SER A 2 -12.73 -6.60 -7.73
C SER A 2 -11.29 -6.57 -8.25
N ILE A 3 -10.51 -7.57 -7.86
CA ILE A 3 -9.19 -7.84 -8.42
C ILE A 3 -9.39 -8.85 -9.56
N SER A 4 -8.76 -8.65 -10.71
CA SER A 4 -8.77 -9.61 -11.83
C SER A 4 -7.54 -10.52 -11.79
N VAL A 5 -7.61 -11.68 -12.45
CA VAL A 5 -6.44 -12.46 -12.84
C VAL A 5 -6.32 -12.37 -14.35
N LEU A 6 -5.27 -11.69 -14.83
CA LEU A 6 -5.04 -11.48 -16.26
C LEU A 6 -4.02 -12.50 -16.78
N PRO A 7 -4.12 -12.94 -18.05
CA PRO A 7 -3.08 -13.73 -18.70
C PRO A 7 -1.82 -12.88 -18.95
N ASP A 8 -0.67 -13.52 -19.14
CA ASP A 8 0.59 -12.82 -19.45
C ASP A 8 0.52 -12.01 -20.77
N THR A 9 -0.31 -12.46 -21.71
CA THR A 9 -0.60 -11.77 -22.98
C THR A 9 -1.29 -10.42 -22.80
N SER A 10 -1.87 -10.13 -21.63
CA SER A 10 -2.45 -8.82 -21.32
C SER A 10 -1.40 -7.72 -21.18
N TYR A 11 -0.13 -8.07 -20.96
CA TYR A 11 0.96 -7.10 -20.95
C TYR A 11 1.33 -6.69 -22.39
N ILE A 12 0.94 -5.48 -22.80
CA ILE A 12 1.10 -5.03 -24.19
C ILE A 12 2.46 -4.37 -24.41
N THR A 13 2.80 -3.39 -23.58
CA THR A 13 4.06 -2.64 -23.74
C THR A 13 4.49 -1.93 -22.47
N THR A 14 5.80 -1.76 -22.31
CA THR A 14 6.44 -1.02 -21.23
C THR A 14 6.64 0.45 -21.62
N HIS A 15 6.33 1.39 -20.72
CA HIS A 15 6.51 2.83 -20.94
C HIS A 15 7.70 3.39 -20.17
N GLU A 16 7.51 3.65 -18.86
CA GLU A 16 8.50 4.31 -18.03
C GLU A 16 8.83 3.49 -16.78
N LEU A 17 10.09 3.56 -16.36
CA LEU A 17 10.52 3.07 -15.05
C LEU A 17 10.14 4.13 -14.01
N ILE A 18 9.45 3.70 -12.96
CA ILE A 18 9.08 4.57 -11.84
C ILE A 18 10.16 4.47 -10.77
N SER A 19 10.99 5.50 -10.69
CA SER A 19 11.98 5.66 -9.62
C SER A 19 11.29 6.21 -8.36
N GLY A 20 11.43 5.49 -7.24
CA GLY A 20 10.90 5.92 -5.94
C GLY A 20 10.60 4.77 -4.96
N GLY A 21 10.25 3.58 -5.45
CA GLY A 21 10.09 2.39 -4.62
C GLY A 21 11.43 1.73 -4.33
N GLN A 22 11.78 1.55 -3.04
CA GLN A 22 13.06 0.94 -2.65
C GLN A 22 13.06 -0.60 -2.78
N MET A 23 11.89 -1.25 -2.85
CA MET A 23 11.76 -2.69 -2.61
C MET A 23 11.06 -3.49 -3.74
N GLY A 24 10.79 -2.86 -4.89
CA GLY A 24 10.24 -3.52 -6.08
C GLY A 24 10.42 -2.69 -7.35
N ALA A 25 10.67 -3.35 -8.47
CA ALA A 25 10.76 -2.69 -9.77
C ALA A 25 9.33 -2.35 -10.23
N THR A 26 9.02 -1.05 -10.30
CA THR A 26 7.71 -0.56 -10.72
C THR A 26 7.84 0.12 -12.07
N ARG A 27 6.97 -0.23 -13.01
CA ARG A 27 6.90 0.41 -14.33
C ARG A 27 5.49 0.83 -14.66
N LYS A 28 5.36 1.87 -15.48
CA LYS A 28 4.12 2.09 -16.22
C LYS A 28 4.11 1.22 -17.46
N ALA A 29 2.99 0.57 -17.71
CA ALA A 29 2.75 -0.30 -18.85
C ALA A 29 1.33 -0.11 -19.40
N SER A 30 1.11 -0.48 -20.66
CA SER A 30 -0.25 -0.66 -21.19
C SER A 30 -0.68 -2.09 -20.93
N ILE A 31 -1.82 -2.26 -20.26
CA ILE A 31 -2.41 -3.55 -19.95
C ILE A 31 -3.79 -3.63 -20.58
N GLU A 32 -4.07 -4.74 -21.28
CA GLU A 32 -5.40 -5.09 -21.77
C GLU A 32 -6.18 -5.85 -20.69
N TRP A 33 -7.36 -5.34 -20.34
CA TRP A 33 -8.24 -5.88 -19.31
C TRP A 33 -9.29 -6.83 -19.91
N ASP A 34 -9.97 -7.60 -19.07
CA ASP A 34 -11.00 -8.58 -19.47
C ASP A 34 -12.17 -7.97 -20.27
N ASP A 35 -12.39 -6.66 -20.14
CA ASP A 35 -13.40 -5.91 -20.89
C ASP A 35 -12.91 -5.44 -22.29
N GLY A 36 -11.70 -5.84 -22.69
CA GLY A 36 -11.03 -5.44 -23.93
C GLY A 36 -10.46 -4.01 -23.90
N SER A 37 -10.56 -3.30 -22.78
CA SER A 37 -10.00 -1.96 -22.67
C SER A 37 -8.49 -2.02 -22.39
N ILE A 38 -7.73 -1.14 -23.06
CA ILE A 38 -6.31 -0.95 -22.79
C ILE A 38 -6.15 0.24 -21.87
N ARG A 39 -5.51 0.04 -20.71
CA ARG A 39 -5.33 1.07 -19.69
C ARG A 39 -3.85 1.21 -19.34
N LYS A 40 -3.43 2.45 -19.07
CA LYS A 40 -2.14 2.70 -18.42
C LYS A 40 -2.20 2.24 -16.98
N CYS A 41 -1.28 1.36 -16.63
CA CYS A 41 -1.21 0.73 -15.32
C CYS A 41 0.20 0.84 -14.75
N TYR A 42 0.30 0.81 -13.43
CA TYR A 42 1.53 0.52 -12.72
C TYR A 42 1.63 -0.99 -12.53
N VAL A 43 2.76 -1.56 -12.93
CA VAL A 43 3.09 -2.97 -12.76
C VAL A 43 4.27 -3.07 -11.83
N LYS A 44 4.09 -3.79 -10.72
CA LYS A 44 5.10 -4.00 -9.69
C LYS A 44 5.60 -5.43 -9.70
N VAL A 45 6.92 -5.56 -9.75
CA VAL A 45 7.62 -6.84 -9.64
C VAL A 45 8.51 -6.81 -8.42
N TYR A 46 8.24 -7.72 -7.49
CA TYR A 46 8.96 -7.82 -6.23
C TYR A 46 10.10 -8.85 -6.31
N PRO A 47 11.16 -8.67 -5.51
CA PRO A 47 12.22 -9.65 -5.35
C PRO A 47 11.66 -11.03 -4.99
N LYS A 48 12.24 -12.09 -5.54
CA LYS A 48 11.78 -13.47 -5.40
C LYS A 48 11.48 -13.88 -3.95
N GLN A 49 12.33 -13.47 -3.01
CA GLN A 49 12.21 -13.82 -1.60
C GLN A 49 11.00 -13.17 -0.93
N GLU A 50 10.60 -11.97 -1.35
CA GLU A 50 9.49 -11.22 -0.74
C GLU A 50 8.21 -11.25 -1.57
N ARG A 51 8.28 -11.70 -2.83
CA ARG A 51 7.21 -11.52 -3.83
C ARG A 51 5.83 -11.94 -3.35
N ILE A 52 5.73 -13.13 -2.78
CA ILE A 52 4.46 -13.67 -2.27
C ILE A 52 3.92 -12.80 -1.13
N ARG A 53 4.77 -12.46 -0.14
CA ARG A 53 4.39 -11.59 0.99
C ARG A 53 3.89 -10.23 0.50
N LYS A 54 4.60 -9.62 -0.45
CA LYS A 54 4.26 -8.31 -0.99
C LYS A 54 2.94 -8.31 -1.75
N ILE A 55 2.71 -9.34 -2.57
CA ILE A 55 1.43 -9.53 -3.27
C ILE A 55 0.29 -9.72 -2.28
N PHE A 56 0.50 -10.55 -1.25
CA PHE A 56 -0.43 -10.71 -0.14
C PHE A 56 -0.82 -9.38 0.50
N ASN A 57 0.19 -8.59 0.82
CA ASN A 57 0.06 -7.28 1.44
C ASN A 57 -0.70 -6.29 0.54
N GLU A 58 -0.35 -6.21 -0.75
CA GLU A 58 -1.03 -5.37 -1.74
C GLU A 58 -2.51 -5.72 -1.90
N VAL A 59 -2.84 -7.00 -2.06
CA VAL A 59 -4.22 -7.49 -2.18
C VAL A 59 -5.02 -7.16 -0.92
N THR A 60 -4.44 -7.39 0.25
CA THR A 60 -5.09 -7.16 1.55
C THR A 60 -5.38 -5.67 1.76
N GLY A 61 -4.38 -4.82 1.58
CA GLY A 61 -4.52 -3.37 1.74
C GLY A 61 -5.49 -2.77 0.71
N PHE A 62 -5.43 -3.22 -0.55
CA PHE A 62 -6.32 -2.77 -1.60
C PHE A 62 -7.79 -3.06 -1.27
N LEU A 63 -8.12 -4.31 -0.93
CA LEU A 63 -9.49 -4.72 -0.63
C LEU A 63 -10.05 -4.03 0.62
N LEU A 64 -9.25 -3.95 1.69
CA LEU A 64 -9.68 -3.28 2.94
C LEU A 64 -9.87 -1.78 2.75
N GLY A 65 -8.92 -1.10 2.08
CA GLY A 65 -9.04 0.32 1.84
C GLY A 65 -10.23 0.64 0.93
N ASN A 66 -10.53 -0.21 -0.06
CA ASN A 66 -11.73 -0.07 -0.88
C ASN A 66 -13.02 -0.28 -0.05
N ALA A 67 -13.04 -1.25 0.87
CA ALA A 67 -14.19 -1.47 1.76
C ALA A 67 -14.46 -0.30 2.71
N ILE A 68 -13.41 0.43 3.12
CA ILE A 68 -13.51 1.64 3.96
C ILE A 68 -13.85 2.90 3.14
N GLY A 69 -13.72 2.81 1.80
CA GLY A 69 -13.97 3.93 0.89
C GLY A 69 -12.81 4.91 0.77
N ILE A 70 -11.57 4.45 0.99
CA ILE A 70 -10.37 5.24 0.74
C ILE A 70 -10.08 5.23 -0.76
N LEU A 71 -9.82 6.41 -1.33
CA LEU A 71 -9.44 6.58 -2.73
C LEU A 71 -8.13 5.85 -3.04
N GLN A 72 -8.19 5.02 -4.07
CA GLN A 72 -7.13 4.12 -4.52
C GLN A 72 -7.32 3.88 -6.03
N PRO A 73 -6.37 3.19 -6.71
CA PRO A 73 -6.56 2.76 -8.08
C PRO A 73 -7.91 2.09 -8.33
N GLY A 74 -8.59 2.50 -9.41
CA GLY A 74 -9.93 2.02 -9.73
C GLY A 74 -9.99 0.56 -10.18
N SER A 75 -8.85 -0.06 -10.49
CA SER A 75 -8.75 -1.47 -10.86
C SER A 75 -7.41 -2.05 -10.45
N ALA A 76 -7.40 -3.32 -10.08
CA ALA A 76 -6.20 -4.07 -9.75
C ALA A 76 -6.25 -5.48 -10.32
N ALA A 77 -5.09 -6.07 -10.58
CA ALA A 77 -4.97 -7.43 -11.09
C ALA A 77 -3.70 -8.13 -10.62
N LEU A 78 -3.76 -9.47 -10.59
CA LEU A 78 -2.59 -10.33 -10.61
C LEU A 78 -2.38 -10.89 -12.01
N MET A 79 -1.13 -11.00 -12.43
CA MET A 79 -0.78 -11.45 -13.77
C MET A 79 0.58 -12.16 -13.73
N PRO A 80 0.79 -13.27 -14.44
CA PRO A 80 2.12 -13.77 -14.69
C PRO A 80 2.85 -12.84 -15.66
N LEU A 81 4.10 -12.49 -15.38
CA LEU A 81 4.91 -11.68 -16.27
C LEU A 81 5.38 -12.52 -17.45
N ASN A 82 5.10 -12.07 -18.66
CA ASN A 82 5.70 -12.69 -19.84
C ASN A 82 7.22 -12.50 -19.84
N GLU A 83 7.97 -13.56 -20.15
CA GLU A 83 9.43 -13.53 -20.16
C GLU A 83 10.04 -12.46 -21.07
N LEU A 84 9.31 -12.00 -22.09
CA LEU A 84 9.72 -10.91 -22.98
C LEU A 84 9.97 -9.61 -22.21
N PHE A 85 9.33 -9.42 -21.05
CA PHE A 85 9.46 -8.23 -20.23
C PHE A 85 10.39 -8.44 -19.01
N PHE A 86 11.02 -9.59 -18.84
CA PHE A 86 11.88 -9.84 -17.66
C PHE A 86 13.03 -8.84 -17.53
N GLU A 87 13.67 -8.50 -18.64
CA GLU A 87 14.80 -7.56 -18.66
C GLU A 87 14.38 -6.15 -18.21
N ASP A 88 13.14 -5.74 -18.51
CA ASP A 88 12.59 -4.47 -18.04
C ASP A 88 12.61 -4.40 -16.52
N TYR A 89 12.38 -5.51 -15.82
CA TYR A 89 12.37 -5.58 -14.37
C TYR A 89 13.70 -6.06 -13.76
N GLY A 90 14.76 -6.17 -14.57
CA GLY A 90 16.07 -6.64 -14.12
C GLY A 90 16.11 -8.12 -13.75
N ILE A 91 15.12 -8.90 -14.22
CA ILE A 91 15.07 -10.35 -13.99
C ILE A 91 15.89 -11.06 -15.07
N LYS A 92 16.74 -11.99 -14.66
CA LYS A 92 17.47 -12.87 -15.59
C LYS A 92 16.67 -14.16 -15.76
N LYS A 93 16.35 -14.53 -17.01
CA LYS A 93 15.57 -15.74 -17.34
C LYS A 93 16.05 -17.00 -16.60
N ASN A 94 17.37 -17.19 -16.49
CA ASN A 94 17.95 -18.39 -15.88
C ASN A 94 17.88 -18.42 -14.33
N GLN A 95 17.29 -17.42 -13.68
CA GLN A 95 17.22 -17.32 -12.20
C GLN A 95 15.81 -17.59 -11.64
N GLU A 96 14.80 -17.67 -12.51
CA GLU A 96 13.41 -17.95 -12.13
C GLU A 96 13.02 -19.34 -12.65
N ASN A 97 12.62 -20.22 -11.74
CA ASN A 97 12.21 -21.60 -12.07
C ASN A 97 10.68 -21.76 -12.01
N THR A 98 9.97 -20.66 -11.81
CA THR A 98 8.53 -20.57 -11.55
C THR A 98 8.01 -19.29 -12.18
N ASP A 99 6.69 -19.21 -12.39
CA ASP A 99 6.05 -17.99 -12.89
C ASP A 99 6.37 -16.78 -12.00
N VAL A 100 6.66 -15.65 -12.66
CA VAL A 100 6.89 -14.37 -11.99
C VAL A 100 5.56 -13.62 -11.92
N TRP A 101 4.85 -13.77 -10.82
CA TRP A 101 3.60 -13.03 -10.59
C TRP A 101 3.85 -11.56 -10.28
N VAL A 102 3.02 -10.69 -10.86
CA VAL A 102 3.11 -9.23 -10.72
C VAL A 102 1.82 -8.63 -10.19
N TRP A 103 1.96 -7.53 -9.46
CA TRP A 103 0.83 -6.73 -9.01
C TRP A 103 0.59 -5.58 -9.99
N VAL A 104 -0.63 -5.49 -10.49
CA VAL A 104 -1.03 -4.48 -11.48
C VAL A 104 -2.11 -3.60 -10.89
N THR A 105 -1.98 -2.28 -11.04
CA THR A 105 -3.03 -1.32 -10.70
C THR A 105 -3.19 -0.29 -11.80
N SER A 106 -4.42 0.13 -12.10
CA SER A 106 -4.64 1.27 -12.99
C SER A 106 -3.97 2.54 -12.45
N GLU A 107 -3.68 3.51 -13.31
CA GLU A 107 -3.21 4.82 -12.87
C GLU A 107 -4.22 5.49 -11.92
N CYS A 108 -3.72 6.16 -10.87
CA CYS A 108 -4.52 6.79 -9.83
C CYS A 108 -3.91 8.13 -9.40
N GLY A 109 -3.85 9.07 -10.33
CA GLY A 109 -3.19 10.35 -10.09
C GLY A 109 -1.67 10.24 -9.94
N ASP A 110 -1.07 11.35 -9.53
CA ASP A 110 0.37 11.48 -9.35
C ASP A 110 0.74 11.43 -7.88
N SER A 111 1.84 10.76 -7.54
CA SER A 111 2.34 10.79 -6.16
C SER A 111 2.68 12.21 -5.73
N VAL A 112 2.40 12.56 -4.48
CA VAL A 112 2.77 13.86 -3.91
C VAL A 112 4.28 14.07 -4.01
N ALA A 113 5.07 13.01 -3.79
CA ALA A 113 6.51 13.05 -4.03
C ALA A 113 6.86 13.46 -5.47
N GLY A 114 6.17 12.91 -6.48
CA GLY A 114 6.37 13.25 -7.89
C GLY A 114 5.98 14.69 -8.21
N ILE A 115 4.81 15.14 -7.75
CA ILE A 115 4.30 16.51 -7.97
C ILE A 115 5.29 17.56 -7.48
N PHE A 116 5.85 17.36 -6.28
CA PHE A 116 6.82 18.27 -5.69
C PHE A 116 8.29 17.95 -6.05
N GLN A 117 8.52 16.92 -6.89
CA GLN A 117 9.84 16.46 -7.31
C GLN A 117 10.78 16.10 -6.14
N LEU A 118 10.22 15.43 -5.13
CA LEU A 118 10.90 14.94 -3.93
C LEU A 118 11.43 13.51 -4.08
N ASN A 119 11.17 12.85 -5.21
CA ASN A 119 11.69 11.53 -5.56
C ASN A 119 13.08 11.58 -6.24
N LYS A 120 13.80 12.70 -6.12
CA LYS A 120 15.15 12.88 -6.68
C LYS A 120 16.21 12.19 -5.81
N SER A 121 17.39 11.94 -6.38
CA SER A 121 18.52 11.37 -5.64
C SER A 121 18.90 12.25 -4.43
N ILE A 122 19.42 11.63 -3.37
CA ILE A 122 19.89 12.33 -2.15
C ILE A 122 20.85 13.46 -2.54
N GLU A 123 21.82 13.19 -3.41
CA GLU A 123 22.76 14.20 -3.92
C GLU A 123 22.06 15.39 -4.60
N SER A 124 20.95 15.17 -5.29
CA SER A 124 20.19 16.25 -5.92
C SER A 124 19.39 17.05 -4.90
N LEU A 125 18.95 16.44 -3.80
CA LEU A 125 18.22 17.10 -2.72
C LEU A 125 19.17 17.92 -1.83
N GLU A 126 20.38 17.41 -1.58
CA GLU A 126 21.41 18.06 -0.76
C GLU A 126 22.05 19.27 -1.43
N LYS A 127 22.03 19.36 -2.77
CA LYS A 127 22.55 20.53 -3.51
C LYS A 127 21.75 21.81 -3.28
N ASP A 128 20.48 21.70 -2.89
CA ASP A 128 19.58 22.83 -2.66
C ASP A 128 18.60 22.52 -1.52
N ILE A 129 19.15 22.44 -0.31
CA ILE A 129 18.44 22.06 0.92
C ILE A 129 17.26 23.00 1.18
N ASP A 130 17.44 24.32 1.01
CA ASP A 130 16.40 25.30 1.29
C ASP A 130 15.18 25.15 0.36
N ASN A 131 15.41 24.94 -0.93
CA ASN A 131 14.34 24.69 -1.89
C ASN A 131 13.68 23.34 -1.66
N THR A 132 14.46 22.30 -1.34
CA THR A 132 13.93 20.98 -0.99
C THR A 132 13.02 21.07 0.24
N ASN A 133 13.44 21.79 1.28
CA ASN A 133 12.62 22.03 2.47
C ASN A 133 11.33 22.79 2.13
N LYS A 134 11.39 23.82 1.27
CA LYS A 134 10.18 24.54 0.81
C LYS A 134 9.21 23.63 0.07
N LYS A 135 9.72 22.79 -0.85
CA LYS A 135 8.91 21.79 -1.57
C LYS A 135 8.26 20.81 -0.60
N TYR A 136 9.01 20.32 0.38
CA TYR A 136 8.48 19.43 1.39
C TYR A 136 7.38 20.10 2.22
N ILE A 137 7.59 21.32 2.70
CA ILE A 137 6.57 22.10 3.44
C ILE A 137 5.31 22.29 2.61
N ASN A 138 5.44 22.63 1.32
CA ASN A 138 4.29 22.79 0.43
C ASN A 138 3.55 21.47 0.21
N ALA A 139 4.28 20.37 0.12
CA ALA A 139 3.70 19.04 -0.01
C ALA A 139 2.92 18.61 1.23
N ILE A 140 3.48 18.85 2.43
CA ILE A 140 2.75 18.62 3.70
C ILE A 140 1.56 19.56 3.81
N SER A 141 1.69 20.83 3.42
CA SER A 141 0.58 21.78 3.41
C SER A 141 -0.57 21.31 2.52
N LEU A 142 -0.27 20.79 1.33
CA LEU A 142 -1.27 20.18 0.43
C LEU A 142 -1.96 18.98 1.08
N ILE A 143 -1.22 18.10 1.75
CA ILE A 143 -1.79 16.95 2.45
C ILE A 143 -2.72 17.45 3.56
N CYS A 144 -2.30 18.44 4.37
CA CYS A 144 -3.09 19.00 5.47
C CYS A 144 -4.44 19.61 5.07
N THR A 145 -4.64 19.98 3.80
CA THR A 145 -5.94 20.50 3.33
C THR A 145 -6.94 19.41 2.95
N GLN A 146 -6.53 18.15 2.99
CA GLN A 146 -7.35 17.02 2.56
C GLN A 146 -8.27 16.54 3.67
N ASN A 147 -9.54 16.33 3.35
CA ASN A 147 -10.56 15.95 4.33
C ASN A 147 -10.46 14.48 4.79
N ASN A 148 -9.76 13.63 4.03
CA ASN A 148 -9.68 12.19 4.28
C ASN A 148 -8.43 11.74 5.05
N ILE A 149 -7.59 12.67 5.53
CA ILE A 149 -6.42 12.35 6.35
C ILE A 149 -6.80 11.51 7.58
N PRO A 150 -7.83 11.84 8.37
CA PRO A 150 -8.17 11.06 9.57
C PRO A 150 -8.46 9.59 9.24
N GLN A 151 -9.13 9.32 8.12
CA GLN A 151 -9.48 7.98 7.66
C GLN A 151 -8.23 7.20 7.23
N ILE A 152 -7.26 7.85 6.58
CA ILE A 152 -6.00 7.20 6.20
C ILE A 152 -5.16 6.88 7.44
N ILE A 153 -5.07 7.79 8.42
CA ILE A 153 -4.34 7.55 9.67
C ILE A 153 -4.95 6.35 10.42
N ALA A 154 -6.27 6.32 10.55
CA ALA A 154 -6.98 5.19 11.16
C ALA A 154 -6.73 3.88 10.40
N PHE A 155 -6.82 3.92 9.08
CA PHE A 155 -6.61 2.75 8.22
C PHE A 155 -5.20 2.18 8.31
N ASP A 156 -4.18 3.04 8.34
CA ASP A 156 -2.79 2.60 8.48
C ASP A 156 -2.54 1.94 9.85
N ASP A 157 -3.18 2.37 10.95
CA ASP A 157 -3.10 1.62 12.22
C ASP A 157 -3.83 0.28 12.15
N PHE A 158 -4.97 0.22 11.46
CA PHE A 158 -5.74 -1.01 11.30
C PHE A 158 -4.94 -2.10 10.56
N ILE A 159 -4.34 -1.76 9.43
CA ILE A 159 -3.55 -2.71 8.63
C ILE A 159 -2.08 -2.78 9.07
N ALA A 160 -1.70 -2.07 10.12
CA ALA A 160 -0.32 -1.98 10.59
C ALA A 160 0.67 -1.53 9.50
N ASN A 161 0.35 -0.43 8.83
CA ASN A 161 1.20 0.20 7.83
C ASN A 161 2.11 1.26 8.48
N ASP A 162 3.40 0.99 8.53
CA ASP A 162 4.41 1.94 9.02
C ASP A 162 5.19 2.62 7.88
N ASP A 163 4.83 2.38 6.62
CA ASP A 163 5.48 2.95 5.44
C ASP A 163 4.57 3.87 4.60
N ARG A 164 3.50 4.42 5.17
CA ARG A 164 2.74 5.50 4.51
C ARG A 164 3.55 6.80 4.43
N ASN A 165 4.45 6.88 3.47
CA ASN A 165 5.29 8.03 3.17
C ASN A 165 4.68 8.89 2.04
N ILE A 166 5.26 10.06 1.76
CA ILE A 166 4.75 11.01 0.75
C ILE A 166 4.73 10.49 -0.69
N GLY A 167 5.53 9.47 -1.00
CA GLY A 167 5.48 8.76 -2.28
C GLY A 167 4.28 7.83 -2.40
N ASN A 168 3.71 7.40 -1.27
CA ASN A 168 2.57 6.48 -1.19
C ASN A 168 1.23 7.21 -1.05
N ILE A 169 1.25 8.54 -1.16
CA ILE A 169 0.09 9.42 -1.24
C ILE A 169 0.01 9.95 -2.67
N VAL A 170 -1.18 9.89 -3.26
CA VAL A 170 -1.44 10.36 -4.62
C VAL A 170 -2.48 11.46 -4.64
N MET A 171 -2.37 12.38 -5.61
CA MET A 171 -3.38 13.38 -5.90
C MET A 171 -3.96 13.13 -7.28
N THR A 172 -5.28 13.00 -7.37
CA THR A 172 -6.00 12.89 -8.64
C THR A 172 -6.15 14.27 -9.28
N GLY A 173 -6.44 14.30 -10.58
CA GLY A 173 -6.56 15.56 -11.34
C GLY A 173 -7.71 16.48 -10.90
N ASP A 174 -8.70 15.94 -10.19
CA ASP A 174 -9.80 16.68 -9.54
C ASP A 174 -9.45 17.14 -8.11
N GLY A 175 -8.22 16.93 -7.66
CA GLY A 175 -7.70 17.43 -6.39
C GLY A 175 -7.98 16.56 -5.17
N ASN A 176 -8.47 15.33 -5.36
CA ASN A 176 -8.70 14.40 -4.26
C ASN A 176 -7.42 13.62 -3.91
N MET A 177 -7.23 13.36 -2.62
CA MET A 177 -6.11 12.57 -2.13
C MET A 177 -6.48 11.08 -2.04
N GLY A 178 -5.60 10.22 -2.53
CA GLY A 178 -5.68 8.77 -2.40
C GLY A 178 -4.40 8.15 -1.88
N ILE A 179 -4.40 6.83 -1.75
CA ILE A 179 -3.25 6.05 -1.29
C ILE A 179 -2.91 4.95 -2.30
N ILE A 180 -1.63 4.59 -2.35
CA ILE A 180 -1.09 3.49 -3.16
C ILE A 180 -0.02 2.76 -2.35
N ASP A 181 0.40 1.59 -2.81
CA ASP A 181 1.49 0.83 -2.20
C ASP A 181 1.17 0.37 -0.77
N HIS A 182 0.66 -0.86 -0.70
CA HIS A 182 0.43 -1.55 0.57
C HIS A 182 1.44 -2.66 0.79
N GLY A 183 2.54 -2.74 0.02
CA GLY A 183 3.50 -3.83 0.13
C GLY A 183 4.12 -3.99 1.53
N GLU A 184 4.07 -2.97 2.38
CA GLU A 184 4.64 -2.94 3.73
C GLU A 184 3.63 -2.86 4.88
N ILE A 185 2.40 -3.30 4.64
CA ILE A 185 1.43 -3.51 5.72
C ILE A 185 1.79 -4.74 6.57
N LEU A 186 0.99 -5.00 7.61
CA LEU A 186 1.21 -6.09 8.57
C LEU A 186 2.55 -5.95 9.30
N GLY A 187 2.96 -4.72 9.56
CA GLY A 187 4.11 -4.39 10.39
C GLY A 187 5.47 -4.44 9.71
N ARG A 188 5.52 -4.51 8.37
CA ARG A 188 6.77 -4.51 7.58
C ARG A 188 7.74 -5.66 7.88
N ILE A 189 7.30 -6.63 8.67
CA ILE A 189 8.03 -7.85 8.98
C ILE A 189 7.87 -8.88 7.86
N ASP A 190 8.81 -9.82 7.79
CA ASP A 190 8.68 -11.01 6.96
C ASP A 190 7.81 -12.07 7.66
N TRP A 191 6.54 -11.72 7.89
CA TRP A 191 5.56 -12.59 8.53
C TRP A 191 5.32 -13.90 7.77
N LEU A 192 5.68 -13.96 6.48
CA LEU A 192 5.55 -15.16 5.68
C LEU A 192 6.61 -16.21 6.10
N SER A 193 7.84 -15.76 6.35
CA SER A 193 8.92 -16.60 6.86
C SER A 193 8.81 -16.89 8.35
N ASN A 194 8.22 -15.97 9.14
CA ASN A 194 8.02 -16.14 10.57
C ASN A 194 6.65 -15.61 11.03
N LEU A 195 5.63 -16.47 10.97
CA LEU A 195 4.26 -16.12 11.36
C LEU A 195 4.13 -15.62 12.80
N ASN A 196 5.00 -16.06 13.71
CA ASN A 196 4.95 -15.63 15.11
C ASN A 196 5.38 -14.18 15.30
N ASP A 197 6.09 -13.60 14.33
CA ASP A 197 6.46 -12.18 14.38
C ASP A 197 5.24 -11.29 14.09
N LEU A 198 4.16 -11.84 13.50
CA LEU A 198 2.91 -11.13 13.24
C LEU A 198 2.11 -10.90 14.53
N ASP A 199 2.62 -10.00 15.38
CA ASP A 199 2.00 -9.65 16.65
C ASP A 199 0.87 -8.64 16.45
N LYS A 200 -0.36 -9.12 16.62
CA LYS A 200 -1.59 -8.32 16.55
C LYS A 200 -1.63 -7.16 17.57
N ASN A 201 -0.91 -7.27 18.68
CA ASN A 201 -0.85 -6.24 19.73
C ASN A 201 0.24 -5.19 19.48
N GLN A 202 1.16 -5.45 18.55
CA GLN A 202 2.29 -4.58 18.31
C GLN A 202 1.83 -3.16 17.97
N PHE A 203 2.59 -2.20 18.50
CA PHE A 203 2.46 -0.80 18.14
C PHE A 203 3.22 -0.52 16.85
N PHE A 204 2.55 0.16 15.92
CA PHE A 204 3.14 0.57 14.63
C PHE A 204 3.14 2.08 14.54
N PHE A 205 4.26 2.63 14.07
CA PHE A 205 4.39 4.07 13.89
C PHE A 205 3.59 4.52 12.68
N ASN A 206 2.58 5.38 12.90
CA ASN A 206 1.87 5.98 11.78
C ASN A 206 2.76 7.05 11.12
N LYS A 207 3.44 6.67 10.04
CA LYS A 207 4.43 7.52 9.35
C LYS A 207 3.82 8.80 8.80
N LEU A 208 2.59 8.74 8.28
CA LEU A 208 1.85 9.92 7.83
C LEU A 208 1.65 10.91 8.99
N LEU A 209 1.14 10.44 10.12
CA LEU A 209 0.94 11.28 11.30
C LEU A 209 2.25 11.88 11.81
N VAL A 210 3.34 11.11 11.84
CA VAL A 210 4.67 11.60 12.23
C VAL A 210 5.11 12.74 11.30
N MET A 211 4.94 12.58 9.99
CA MET A 211 5.27 13.62 9.01
C MET A 211 4.44 14.90 9.24
N LEU A 212 3.16 14.75 9.57
CA LEU A 212 2.26 15.85 9.89
C LEU A 212 2.65 16.57 11.20
N ASP A 213 3.12 15.83 12.21
CA ASP A 213 3.51 16.38 13.52
C ASP A 213 4.89 17.07 13.53
N GLN A 214 5.77 16.75 12.56
CA GLN A 214 7.13 17.29 12.48
C GLN A 214 7.19 18.80 12.17
N TYR A 215 6.20 19.36 11.48
CA TYR A 215 6.22 20.76 11.04
C TYR A 215 5.36 21.63 11.94
N SER A 216 5.96 22.23 12.98
CA SER A 216 5.30 23.01 14.03
C SER A 216 4.37 24.13 13.53
N ALA A 217 4.68 24.76 12.40
CA ALA A 217 3.83 25.77 11.76
C ALA A 217 2.53 25.19 11.20
N LEU A 218 2.56 23.92 10.75
CA LEU A 218 1.42 23.17 10.22
C LEU A 218 0.76 22.28 11.30
N LYS A 219 1.44 22.05 12.43
CA LYS A 219 0.95 21.27 13.58
C LYS A 219 -0.36 21.79 14.18
N LYS A 220 -0.63 23.10 14.05
CA LYS A 220 -1.92 23.70 14.45
C LYS A 220 -3.07 23.30 13.51
N LEU A 221 -2.78 22.94 12.26
CA LEU A 221 -3.77 22.44 11.30
C LEU A 221 -4.04 20.95 11.50
N THR A 222 -3.00 20.16 11.84
CA THR A 222 -3.08 18.71 12.11
C THR A 222 -3.49 18.38 13.55
N SER A 223 -4.15 19.36 14.19
CA SER A 223 -4.53 19.44 15.60
C SER A 223 -5.28 18.24 16.18
N PHE A 224 -5.62 18.35 17.48
CA PHE A 224 -6.61 17.54 18.20
C PHE A 224 -7.79 17.09 17.31
N THR A 225 -8.28 17.94 16.41
CA THR A 225 -9.37 17.61 15.48
C THR A 225 -9.04 16.44 14.56
N VAL A 226 -7.87 16.39 13.91
CA VAL A 226 -7.50 15.29 13.00
C VAL A 226 -7.36 13.99 13.78
N LYS A 227 -6.70 14.04 14.94
CA LYS A 227 -6.51 12.86 15.82
C LYS A 227 -7.86 12.35 16.36
N SER A 228 -8.74 13.24 16.82
CA SER A 228 -10.08 12.89 17.27
C SER A 228 -10.91 12.26 16.15
N GLN A 229 -10.92 12.88 14.96
CA GLN A 229 -11.61 12.34 13.79
C GLN A 229 -11.04 10.99 13.33
N ALA A 230 -9.74 10.76 13.52
CA ALA A 230 -9.13 9.46 13.22
C ALA A 230 -9.65 8.40 14.20
N VAL A 231 -9.79 8.74 15.49
CA VAL A 231 -10.40 7.84 16.48
C VAL A 231 -11.84 7.51 16.11
N ASP A 232 -12.62 8.47 15.62
CA ASP A 232 -13.98 8.21 15.13
C ASP A 232 -13.98 7.32 13.89
N ALA A 233 -12.98 7.47 13.00
CA ALA A 233 -12.91 6.71 11.75
C ALA A 233 -12.73 5.20 11.96
N ILE A 234 -12.14 4.75 13.09
CA ILE A 234 -11.95 3.32 13.36
C ILE A 234 -13.27 2.55 13.48
N THR A 235 -14.37 3.24 13.80
CA THR A 235 -15.70 2.64 13.95
C THR A 235 -16.19 1.92 12.69
N LYS A 236 -15.60 2.24 11.53
CA LYS A 236 -15.92 1.60 10.24
C LYS A 236 -15.12 0.31 9.99
N HIS A 237 -14.03 0.06 10.71
CA HIS A 237 -13.09 -1.01 10.38
C HIS A 237 -13.69 -2.40 10.53
N GLU A 238 -14.42 -2.67 11.62
CA GLU A 238 -15.04 -3.98 11.85
C GLU A 238 -16.02 -4.34 10.73
N GLN A 239 -16.94 -3.42 10.42
CA GLN A 239 -17.91 -3.63 9.35
C GLN A 239 -17.23 -3.79 7.99
N ALA A 240 -16.21 -2.98 7.69
CA ALA A 240 -15.43 -3.10 6.47
C ALA A 240 -14.79 -4.48 6.36
N PHE A 241 -14.08 -4.95 7.40
CA PHE A 241 -13.46 -6.27 7.42
C PHE A 241 -14.49 -7.39 7.20
N ILE A 242 -15.60 -7.37 7.94
CA ILE A 242 -16.67 -8.38 7.82
C ILE A 242 -17.22 -8.42 6.38
N SER A 243 -17.43 -7.26 5.75
CA SER A 243 -18.04 -7.19 4.42
C SER A 243 -17.19 -7.79 3.30
N ILE A 244 -15.87 -7.91 3.50
CA ILE A 244 -14.92 -8.45 2.51
C ILE A 244 -14.15 -9.68 3.02
N GLN A 245 -14.43 -10.19 4.23
CA GLN A 245 -13.68 -11.28 4.86
C GLN A 245 -13.63 -12.53 3.96
N GLN A 246 -14.76 -12.93 3.37
CA GLN A 246 -14.81 -14.07 2.45
C GLN A 246 -13.96 -13.83 1.20
N GLN A 247 -13.97 -12.60 0.67
CA GLN A 247 -13.17 -12.22 -0.49
C GLN A 247 -11.67 -12.28 -0.17
N LEU A 248 -11.25 -11.80 1.01
CA LEU A 248 -9.87 -11.93 1.49
C LEU A 248 -9.44 -13.38 1.60
N GLN A 249 -10.26 -14.23 2.23
CA GLN A 249 -9.96 -15.67 2.39
C GLN A 249 -9.74 -16.36 1.05
N VAL A 250 -10.57 -16.06 0.05
CA VAL A 250 -10.40 -16.59 -1.32
C VAL A 250 -9.06 -16.14 -1.91
N TRP A 251 -8.75 -14.85 -1.85
CA TRP A 251 -7.50 -14.35 -2.41
C TRP A 251 -6.26 -14.87 -1.70
N TRP A 252 -6.28 -14.89 -0.38
CA TRP A 252 -5.19 -15.42 0.42
C TRP A 252 -4.93 -16.89 0.09
N LYS A 253 -5.98 -17.69 -0.06
CA LYS A 253 -5.85 -19.09 -0.49
C LYS A 253 -5.18 -19.17 -1.87
N ASN A 254 -5.68 -18.42 -2.85
CA ASN A 254 -5.12 -18.43 -4.21
C ASN A 254 -3.64 -18.02 -4.24
N ILE A 255 -3.24 -17.05 -3.41
CA ILE A 255 -1.84 -16.61 -3.33
C ILE A 255 -0.95 -17.69 -2.66
N LEU A 256 -1.47 -18.44 -1.68
CA LEU A 256 -0.75 -19.57 -1.09
C LEU A 256 -0.54 -20.71 -2.08
N GLU A 257 -1.51 -20.96 -2.97
CA GLU A 257 -1.40 -21.98 -4.02
C GLU A 257 -0.25 -21.71 -5.00
N ILE A 258 0.08 -20.45 -5.25
CA ILE A 258 1.23 -20.04 -6.09
C ILE A 258 2.52 -19.78 -5.29
N SER A 259 2.51 -20.06 -3.99
CA SER A 259 3.66 -19.87 -3.10
C SER A 259 4.49 -21.15 -2.92
N ASN A 260 5.62 -21.04 -2.25
CA ASN A 260 6.42 -22.21 -1.83
C ASN A 260 5.99 -22.78 -0.47
N ILE A 261 4.88 -22.30 0.12
CA ILE A 261 4.38 -22.79 1.40
C ILE A 261 3.65 -24.13 1.16
N PRO A 262 3.97 -25.20 1.92
CA PRO A 262 3.28 -26.47 1.81
C PRO A 262 1.76 -26.34 2.04
N GLU A 263 0.95 -27.01 1.22
CA GLU A 263 -0.53 -26.95 1.30
C GLU A 263 -1.08 -27.29 2.70
N LYS A 264 -0.45 -28.26 3.38
CA LYS A 264 -0.80 -28.63 4.77
C LYS A 264 -0.72 -27.46 5.76
N ASP A 265 0.13 -26.48 5.48
CA ASP A 265 0.39 -25.34 6.36
C ASP A 265 -0.48 -24.13 5.98
N HIS A 266 -1.15 -24.12 4.82
CA HIS A 266 -1.96 -22.99 4.35
C HIS A 266 -3.01 -22.54 5.37
N SER A 267 -3.68 -23.50 6.01
CA SER A 267 -4.69 -23.21 7.04
C SER A 267 -4.14 -22.41 8.23
N ILE A 268 -2.86 -22.58 8.57
CA ILE A 268 -2.19 -21.85 9.65
C ILE A 268 -1.99 -20.39 9.24
N TYR A 269 -1.49 -20.14 8.04
CA TYR A 269 -1.30 -18.79 7.51
C TYR A 269 -2.62 -18.01 7.43
N LEU A 270 -3.66 -18.62 6.87
CA LEU A 270 -4.99 -18.02 6.76
C LEU A 270 -5.57 -17.66 8.14
N LYS A 271 -5.39 -18.54 9.12
CA LYS A 271 -5.84 -18.30 10.49
C LYS A 271 -5.10 -17.13 11.15
N TYR A 272 -3.77 -17.05 11.01
CA TYR A 272 -2.99 -15.97 11.60
C TYR A 272 -3.36 -14.60 11.00
N LEU A 273 -3.54 -14.52 9.68
CA LEU A 273 -3.96 -13.29 9.00
C LEU A 273 -5.36 -12.85 9.44
N ASP A 274 -6.31 -13.80 9.51
CA ASP A 274 -7.66 -13.54 9.98
C ASP A 274 -7.65 -13.06 11.44
N GLU A 275 -6.94 -13.75 12.33
CA GLU A 275 -6.83 -13.36 13.74
C GLU A 275 -6.19 -11.98 13.92
N PHE A 276 -5.17 -11.66 13.13
CA PHE A 276 -4.51 -10.35 13.17
C PHE A 276 -5.49 -9.25 12.80
N LEU A 277 -6.12 -9.34 11.63
CA LEU A 277 -7.03 -8.31 11.15
C LEU A 277 -8.31 -8.24 11.98
N HIS A 278 -8.84 -9.37 12.44
CA HIS A 278 -10.00 -9.43 13.33
C HIS A 278 -9.71 -8.74 14.68
N HIS A 279 -8.51 -8.94 15.23
CA HIS A 279 -8.12 -8.26 16.46
C HIS A 279 -8.01 -6.75 16.24
N ARG A 280 -7.34 -6.32 15.16
CA ARG A 280 -7.09 -4.89 14.92
C ARG A 280 -8.34 -4.12 14.51
N CYS A 281 -9.27 -4.73 13.78
CA CYS A 281 -10.53 -4.07 13.41
C CYS A 281 -11.46 -3.83 14.61
N LYS A 282 -11.28 -4.61 15.69
CA LYS A 282 -12.04 -4.52 16.95
C LYS A 282 -11.30 -3.78 18.07
N GLN A 283 -10.15 -3.20 17.76
CA GLN A 283 -9.33 -2.57 18.77
C GLN A 283 -10.09 -1.41 19.45
N PRO A 284 -10.08 -1.30 20.79
CA PRO A 284 -10.77 -0.20 21.46
C PRO A 284 -10.23 1.15 21.03
N SER A 285 -11.13 2.14 20.88
CA SER A 285 -10.80 3.52 20.52
C SER A 285 -9.78 4.15 21.46
N VAL A 286 -9.84 3.83 22.75
CA VAL A 286 -8.88 4.30 23.76
C VAL A 286 -7.45 3.83 23.45
N VAL A 287 -7.27 2.58 23.00
CA VAL A 287 -5.94 2.06 22.65
C VAL A 287 -5.38 2.82 21.45
N PHE A 288 -6.20 3.05 20.43
CA PHE A 288 -5.77 3.82 19.27
C PHE A 288 -5.53 5.30 19.60
N ALA A 289 -6.37 5.91 20.44
CA ALA A 289 -6.22 7.28 20.91
C ALA A 289 -4.90 7.48 21.67
N ASN A 290 -4.52 6.54 22.53
CA ASN A 290 -3.22 6.54 23.23
C ASN A 290 -2.06 6.49 22.21
N ARG A 291 -2.15 5.60 21.21
CA ARG A 291 -1.11 5.41 20.19
C ARG A 291 -0.83 6.64 19.34
N ILE A 292 -1.85 7.43 19.03
CA ILE A 292 -1.70 8.67 18.26
C ILE A 292 -1.42 9.90 19.17
N GLY A 293 -1.30 9.69 20.48
CA GLY A 293 -1.01 10.73 21.47
C GLY A 293 -2.17 11.71 21.68
N LEU A 294 -3.41 11.24 21.62
CA LEU A 294 -4.61 12.03 21.93
C LEU A 294 -4.95 12.01 23.43
N VAL A 295 -4.60 10.92 24.11
CA VAL A 295 -4.81 10.71 25.55
C VAL A 295 -3.44 10.50 26.20
N ALA A 296 -3.24 11.10 27.37
CA ALA A 296 -1.99 11.07 28.14
C ALA A 296 -1.94 9.85 29.07
#